data_AF-A0A1F9VQP2-F1
#
_entry.id   AF-A0A1F9VQP2-F1
#
_cell.length_a   1.000
_cell.length_b   1.000
_cell.length_c   1.000
_cell.angle_alpha   90.00
_cell.angle_beta   90.00
_cell.angle_gamma   90.00
#
_symmetry.space_group_name_H-M   'P 1'
#
loop_
_entity.id
_entity.type
_entity.pdbx_description
1 polymer ?
#
loop_
_entity_poly.entity_id
_entity_poly.type
_entity_poly.pdbx_seq_one_letter_code
_entity_poly.pdbx_strand_id
1 'polypeptide(L)'
;MAKKKDKLQAKKPQSSGFTRWGISLRGWKVIGGGVLTVIAGFYVLSLTDPAGRNWASTLSPFLLLGGYAAIGIGITLPGPDEP
;
A
#
# COMPACT_ATOMS: atom_id res chain seq x y z
N MET A 1 52.22 15.10 5.90
CA MET A 1 51.31 14.23 6.69
C MET A 1 49.89 14.74 6.51
N ALA A 2 49.13 14.15 5.58
CA ALA A 2 47.83 14.68 5.16
C ALA A 2 46.72 13.63 5.28
N LYS A 3 45.56 14.09 5.76
CA LYS A 3 44.23 13.48 5.66
C LYS A 3 44.02 12.10 6.31
N LYS A 4 43.58 12.11 7.57
CA LYS A 4 42.72 11.06 8.14
C LYS A 4 41.41 11.70 8.63
N LYS A 5 40.70 12.37 7.71
CA LYS A 5 39.35 12.96 7.93
C LYS A 5 38.24 12.13 7.26
N ASP A 6 38.50 10.86 6.96
CA ASP A 6 37.52 9.91 6.39
C ASP A 6 36.84 9.03 7.45
N LYS A 7 36.59 9.58 8.65
CA LYS A 7 35.73 8.94 9.67
C LYS A 7 34.40 9.69 9.85
N LEU A 8 33.94 10.31 8.79
CA LEU A 8 32.61 10.95 8.69
C LEU A 8 31.88 10.45 7.43
N GLN A 9 32.00 9.16 7.12
CA GLN A 9 30.90 8.52 6.41
C GLN A 9 29.84 8.20 7.45
N ALA A 10 28.99 9.20 7.69
CA ALA A 10 27.69 9.04 8.29
C ALA A 10 27.02 7.85 7.59
N LYS A 11 27.07 6.70 8.26
CA LYS A 11 26.29 5.52 7.91
C LYS A 11 24.85 6.01 7.99
N LYS A 12 24.30 6.37 6.82
CA LYS A 12 22.91 6.85 6.69
C LYS A 12 22.05 5.97 7.59
N PRO A 13 21.18 6.53 8.44
CA PRO A 13 20.32 5.71 9.27
C PRO A 13 19.63 4.75 8.33
N GLN A 14 19.94 3.47 8.52
CA GLN A 14 19.43 2.37 7.74
C GLN A 14 17.93 2.38 8.05
N SER A 15 17.16 3.09 7.23
CA SER A 15 15.72 3.24 7.43
C SER A 15 15.14 1.85 7.29
N SER A 16 14.89 1.23 8.44
CA SER A 16 13.76 0.35 8.69
C SER A 16 13.37 -0.49 7.47
N GLY A 17 14.22 -1.44 7.11
CA GLY A 17 13.94 -2.35 6.02
C GLY A 17 12.75 -3.23 6.41
N PHE A 18 11.57 -2.91 5.87
CA PHE A 18 10.39 -3.77 5.84
C PHE A 18 10.64 -5.06 5.01
N THR A 19 11.90 -5.48 4.86
CA THR A 19 12.38 -6.53 3.94
C THR A 19 12.66 -7.83 4.70
N ARG A 20 11.73 -8.24 5.58
CA ARG A 20 11.70 -9.63 6.10
C ARG A 20 10.47 -10.41 5.66
N TRP A 21 9.50 -9.75 5.06
CA TRP A 21 8.28 -10.37 4.53
C TRP A 21 8.36 -10.22 3.02
N GLY A 22 8.24 -11.31 2.27
CA GLY A 22 8.51 -11.42 0.82
C GLY A 22 7.59 -10.60 -0.10
N ILE A 23 7.30 -9.36 0.27
CA ILE A 23 6.50 -8.41 -0.50
C ILE A 23 7.42 -7.25 -0.88
N SER A 24 7.45 -6.95 -2.16
CA SER A 24 8.29 -5.87 -2.70
C SER A 24 7.86 -4.48 -2.21
N LEU A 25 8.77 -3.50 -2.24
CA LEU A 25 8.41 -2.10 -1.93
C LEU A 25 7.28 -1.59 -2.82
N ARG A 26 7.23 -2.04 -4.08
CA ARG A 26 6.14 -1.72 -5.01
C ARG A 26 4.83 -2.36 -4.56
N GLY A 27 4.86 -3.64 -4.20
CA GLY A 27 3.72 -4.36 -3.63
C GLY A 27 3.14 -3.64 -2.41
N TRP A 28 4.00 -3.18 -1.50
CA TRP A 28 3.58 -2.38 -0.33
C TRP A 28 2.87 -1.08 -0.68
N LYS A 29 3.32 -0.37 -1.72
CA LYS A 29 2.64 0.85 -2.20
C LYS A 29 1.25 0.52 -2.77
N VAL A 30 1.14 -0.57 -3.52
CA VAL A 30 -0.14 -1.03 -4.09
C VAL A 30 -1.09 -1.45 -2.97
N ILE A 31 -0.62 -2.22 -1.98
CA ILE A 31 -1.39 -2.62 -0.80
C ILE A 31 -1.87 -1.38 -0.05
N GLY A 32 -0.99 -0.40 0.20
CA GLY A 32 -1.38 0.85 0.85
C GLY A 32 -2.50 1.59 0.11
N GLY A 33 -2.41 1.68 -1.22
CA GLY A 33 -3.47 2.24 -2.06
C GLY A 33 -4.79 1.44 -1.98
N GLY A 34 -4.70 0.11 -1.99
CA GLY A 34 -5.86 -0.78 -1.84
C GLY A 34 -6.54 -0.63 -0.48
N VAL A 35 -5.78 -0.55 0.61
CA VAL A 35 -6.31 -0.31 1.97
C VAL A 35 -7.04 1.03 2.04
N LEU A 36 -6.46 2.11 1.50
CA LEU A 36 -7.13 3.40 1.42
C LEU A 36 -8.43 3.34 0.60
N THR A 37 -8.42 2.57 -0.49
CA THR A 37 -9.62 2.35 -1.32
C THR A 37 -10.71 1.60 -0.55
N VAL A 38 -10.35 0.59 0.24
CA VAL A 38 -11.30 -0.13 1.11
C VAL A 38 -11.89 0.81 2.16
N ILE A 39 -11.06 1.63 2.81
CA ILE A 39 -11.53 2.62 3.79
C ILE A 39 -12.51 3.60 3.13
N ALA A 40 -12.18 4.11 1.94
CA ALA A 40 -13.08 4.96 1.17
C ALA A 40 -14.38 4.22 0.79
N GLY A 41 -14.30 2.93 0.42
CA GLY A 41 -15.45 2.08 0.16
C GLY A 41 -16.39 1.95 1.35
N PHE A 42 -15.84 1.70 2.55
CA PHE A 42 -16.63 1.69 3.80
C PHE A 42 -17.22 3.05 4.14
N TYR A 43 -16.48 4.14 3.89
CA TYR A 43 -17.00 5.49 4.08
C TYR A 43 -18.18 5.76 3.13
N VAL A 44 -18.06 5.45 1.83
CA VAL A 44 -19.17 5.57 0.89
C VAL A 44 -20.33 4.67 1.27
N LEU A 45 -20.05 3.45 1.74
CA LEU A 45 -21.09 2.54 2.23
C LEU A 45 -21.88 3.17 3.39
N SER A 46 -21.24 3.94 4.27
CA SER A 46 -21.94 4.64 5.37
C SER A 46 -22.93 5.72 4.90
N LEU A 47 -22.80 6.18 3.65
CA LEU A 47 -23.71 7.13 3.01
C LEU A 47 -24.88 6.43 2.30
N THR A 48 -24.95 5.09 2.34
CA THR A 48 -26.02 4.28 1.73
C THR A 48 -27.31 4.46 2.51
N ASP A 49 -28.43 4.68 1.82
CA ASP A 49 -29.74 4.68 2.46
C ASP A 49 -30.15 3.25 2.89
N PRO A 50 -31.02 3.08 3.89
CA PRO A 50 -31.43 1.75 4.35
C PRO A 50 -32.07 0.87 3.27
N ALA A 51 -32.65 1.48 2.23
CA ALA A 51 -33.23 0.75 1.11
C ALA A 51 -32.21 0.45 0.00
N GLY A 52 -30.97 0.94 0.10
CA GLY A 52 -29.89 0.68 -0.86
C GLY A 52 -30.13 1.25 -2.25
N ARG A 53 -30.93 2.32 -2.39
CA ARG A 53 -31.39 2.84 -3.68
C ARG A 53 -30.60 4.05 -4.18
N ASN A 54 -29.68 4.57 -3.38
CA ASN A 54 -28.86 5.70 -3.76
C ASN A 54 -27.58 5.27 -4.50
N TRP A 55 -26.90 6.25 -5.10
CA TRP A 55 -25.67 6.01 -5.87
C TRP A 55 -24.54 5.40 -5.03
N ALA A 56 -24.47 5.73 -3.73
CA ALA A 56 -23.45 5.22 -2.83
C ALA A 56 -23.58 3.69 -2.62
N SER A 57 -24.81 3.20 -2.61
CA SER A 57 -25.15 1.76 -2.59
C SER A 57 -24.62 1.02 -3.82
N THR A 58 -24.60 1.70 -4.97
CA THR A 58 -24.10 1.13 -6.22
C THR A 58 -22.57 1.20 -6.28
N LEU A 59 -21.95 2.28 -5.80
CA LEU A 59 -20.50 2.49 -5.92
C LEU A 59 -19.68 1.73 -4.86
N SER A 60 -20.17 1.63 -3.63
CA SER A 60 -19.43 1.02 -2.52
C SER A 60 -19.02 -0.44 -2.75
N PRO A 61 -19.83 -1.34 -3.36
CA PRO A 61 -19.40 -2.70 -3.62
C PRO A 61 -18.19 -2.75 -4.56
N PHE A 62 -18.15 -1.89 -5.59
CA PHE A 62 -17.03 -1.83 -6.52
C PHE A 62 -15.76 -1.28 -5.87
N LEU A 63 -15.87 -0.26 -5.01
CA LEU A 63 -14.74 0.25 -4.23
C LEU A 63 -14.14 -0.82 -3.32
N LEU A 64 -15.00 -1.58 -2.63
CA LEU A 64 -14.56 -2.64 -1.73
C LEU A 64 -13.91 -3.79 -2.51
N LEU A 65 -14.56 -4.29 -3.57
CA LEU A 65 -13.99 -5.33 -4.43
C LEU A 65 -12.67 -4.88 -5.08
N GLY A 66 -12.64 -3.66 -5.64
CA GLY A 66 -11.44 -3.10 -6.26
C GLY A 66 -10.30 -2.93 -5.26
N GLY A 67 -10.61 -2.46 -4.04
CA GLY A 67 -9.64 -2.33 -2.95
C GLY A 67 -9.04 -3.68 -2.53
N TYR A 68 -9.87 -4.71 -2.35
CA TYR A 68 -9.38 -6.06 -2.04
C TYR A 68 -8.58 -6.67 -3.20
N ALA A 69 -9.02 -6.47 -4.43
CA ALA A 69 -8.28 -6.91 -5.61
C ALA A 69 -6.90 -6.24 -5.69
N ALA A 70 -6.82 -4.93 -5.44
CA ALA A 70 -5.56 -4.19 -5.40
C ALA A 70 -4.62 -4.72 -4.30
N ILE A 71 -5.15 -5.02 -3.10
CA ILE A 71 -4.36 -5.63 -2.02
C ILE A 71 -3.82 -6.99 -2.46
N GLY A 72 -4.67 -7.86 -3.04
CA GLY A 72 -4.27 -9.17 -3.55
C GLY A 72 -3.16 -9.06 -4.60
N ILE A 73 -3.35 -8.18 -5.59
CA ILE A 73 -2.35 -7.90 -6.63
C ILE A 73 -1.04 -7.42 -6.01
N GLY A 74 -1.10 -6.50 -5.05
CA GLY A 74 0.07 -5.96 -4.36
C GLY A 74 0.84 -7.01 -3.54
N ILE A 75 0.16 -8.02 -3.01
CA ILE A 75 0.80 -9.18 -2.34
C ILE A 75 1.51 -10.06 -3.36
N THR A 76 0.88 -10.33 -4.51
CA THR A 76 1.44 -11.20 -5.55
C THR A 76 2.46 -10.51 -6.46
N LEU A 77 2.64 -9.20 -6.34
CA LEU A 77 3.49 -8.44 -7.25
C LEU A 77 4.98 -8.74 -6.95
N PRO A 78 5.69 -9.42 -7.88
CA PRO A 78 7.08 -9.79 -7.66
C PRO A 78 7.95 -8.54 -7.50
N GLY A 79 9.02 -8.69 -6.71
CA GLY A 79 9.99 -7.63 -6.53
C GLY A 79 10.81 -7.40 -7.80
N PRO A 80 11.40 -6.20 -7.97
CA PRO A 80 12.37 -5.96 -9.04
C PRO A 80 13.63 -6.85 -8.94
N ASP A 81 13.74 -7.66 -7.89
CA ASP A 81 14.85 -8.57 -7.62
C ASP A 81 14.51 -10.05 -7.95
N GLU A 82 13.32 -10.34 -8.49
CA GLU A 82 12.96 -11.66 -9.02
C GLU A 82 13.17 -11.69 -10.56
N PRO A 83 13.91 -12.69 -11.10
CA PRO A 83 14.24 -12.80 -12.52
C PRO A 83 13.05 -13.15 -13.43
#